data_AF-A0A2V1BI24-F1
#
_entry.id   AF-A0A2V1BI24-F1
#
_cell.length_a   1.000
_cell.length_b   1.000
_cell.length_c   1.000
_cell.angle_alpha   90.00
_cell.angle_beta   90.00
_cell.angle_gamma   90.00
#
_symmetry.space_group_name_H-M   'P 1'
#
loop_
_entity.id
_entity.type
_entity.pdbx_description
1 polymer ?
#
loop_
_entity_poly.entity_id
_entity_poly.type
_entity_poly.pdbx_seq_one_letter_code
_entity_poly.pdbx_strand_id
1 'polypeptide(L)'
;MKYSTIIQALLVALFSNLVYASVIDTRSLAARDDQSPNTEDLIAYQLPDGRRRIDFYDNGALEGYAIETDDGATFYDIDGSEVSLADDDDSDLARRQSKWRLAIKFAKLIAKWGKRAWDYIYCVGASSMWRCGDDYVNCASQGTPPWSCIEGIICVGVAARKC
;
A
#
# COMPACT_ATOMS: atom_id res chain seq x y z
N MET A 1 -34.13 50.98 13.70
CA MET A 1 -32.83 50.30 13.80
C MET A 1 -32.86 48.92 14.48
N LYS A 2 -34.01 48.34 14.85
CA LYS A 2 -34.10 46.95 15.39
C LYS A 2 -34.52 45.89 14.35
N TYR A 3 -35.15 46.29 13.23
CA TYR A 3 -35.60 45.35 12.19
C TYR A 3 -34.53 45.03 11.14
N SER A 4 -33.55 45.92 10.94
CA SER A 4 -32.45 45.71 9.98
C SER A 4 -31.49 44.61 10.40
N THR A 5 -31.28 44.44 11.72
CA THR A 5 -30.42 43.39 12.29
C THR A 5 -31.07 42.01 12.21
N ILE A 6 -32.40 41.93 12.31
CA ILE A 6 -33.14 40.66 12.20
C ILE A 6 -33.09 40.13 10.76
N ILE A 7 -33.19 41.02 9.75
CA ILE A 7 -33.13 40.64 8.33
C ILE A 7 -31.72 40.17 7.93
N GLN A 8 -30.67 40.80 8.46
CA GLN A 8 -29.28 40.35 8.23
C GLN A 8 -28.99 38.98 8.85
N ALA A 9 -29.51 38.69 10.04
CA ALA A 9 -29.34 37.38 10.67
C ALA A 9 -30.07 36.26 9.88
N LEU A 10 -31.22 36.58 9.28
CA LEU A 10 -32.00 35.62 8.48
C LEU A 10 -31.32 35.28 7.14
N LEU A 11 -30.64 36.26 6.51
CA LEU A 11 -29.88 36.02 5.28
C LEU A 11 -28.67 35.12 5.52
N VAL A 12 -27.91 35.31 6.60
CA VAL A 12 -26.75 34.46 6.92
C VAL A 12 -27.15 33.01 7.20
N ALA A 13 -28.33 32.78 7.81
CA ALA A 13 -28.86 31.44 8.06
C ALA A 13 -29.39 30.72 6.79
N LEU A 14 -29.70 31.46 5.72
CA LEU A 14 -30.16 30.90 4.44
C LEU A 14 -29.01 30.40 3.55
N PHE A 15 -27.78 30.89 3.76
CA PHE A 15 -26.60 30.50 2.96
C PHE A 15 -25.73 29.41 3.58
N SER A 16 -26.05 28.91 4.78
CA SER A 16 -25.25 27.89 5.47
C SER A 16 -25.45 26.45 4.98
N ASN A 17 -26.34 26.22 4.00
CA ASN A 17 -26.53 24.91 3.35
C ASN A 17 -25.92 24.85 1.95
N LEU A 18 -24.73 25.43 1.77
CA LEU A 18 -23.85 25.07 0.65
C LEU A 18 -23.26 23.69 0.95
N VAL A 19 -24.00 22.68 0.50
CA VAL A 19 -23.56 21.30 0.34
C VAL A 19 -22.22 21.34 -0.41
N TYR A 20 -21.13 20.97 0.26
CA TYR A 20 -19.92 20.56 -0.44
C TYR A 20 -20.26 19.25 -1.15
N ALA A 21 -20.76 19.36 -2.39
CA ALA A 21 -20.60 18.31 -3.36
C ALA A 21 -19.09 18.32 -3.69
N SER A 22 -18.30 17.51 -3.01
CA SER A 22 -16.97 17.19 -3.50
C SER A 22 -17.17 16.59 -4.88
N VAL A 23 -16.64 17.27 -5.89
CA VAL A 23 -16.49 16.73 -7.23
C VAL A 23 -15.60 15.51 -7.07
N ILE A 24 -16.20 14.32 -7.09
CA ILE A 24 -15.47 13.09 -7.37
C ILE A 24 -14.98 13.29 -8.80
N ASP A 25 -13.72 13.70 -8.95
CA ASP A 25 -13.05 13.71 -10.24
C ASP A 25 -13.07 12.28 -10.76
N THR A 26 -13.89 12.02 -11.78
CA THR A 26 -14.04 10.70 -12.39
C THR A 26 -12.77 10.24 -13.10
N ARG A 27 -11.72 11.07 -13.17
CA ARG A 27 -10.36 10.65 -13.57
C ARG A 27 -9.57 9.96 -12.46
N SER A 28 -10.00 10.06 -11.20
CA SER A 28 -9.40 9.33 -10.07
C SER A 28 -9.84 7.86 -10.00
N LEU A 29 -10.71 7.41 -10.90
CA LEU A 29 -10.93 5.99 -11.15
C LEU A 29 -9.75 5.44 -11.97
N ALA A 30 -8.56 5.44 -11.38
CA ALA A 30 -7.55 4.47 -11.76
C ALA A 30 -8.24 3.10 -11.72
N ALA A 31 -8.17 2.39 -12.84
CA ALA A 31 -8.89 1.15 -13.09
C ALA A 31 -8.91 0.27 -11.82
N ARG A 32 -10.11 0.09 -11.24
CA ARG A 32 -10.33 -1.00 -10.29
C ARG A 32 -10.02 -2.26 -11.06
N ASP A 33 -8.97 -2.96 -10.63
CA ASP A 33 -8.69 -4.30 -11.13
C ASP A 33 -9.87 -5.17 -10.65
N ASP A 34 -10.72 -5.53 -11.61
CA ASP A 34 -12.07 -6.02 -11.37
C ASP A 34 -12.01 -7.53 -11.10
N GLN A 35 -11.56 -7.92 -9.89
CA GLN A 35 -11.80 -9.27 -9.35
C GLN A 35 -11.44 -9.41 -7.86
N SER A 36 -12.45 -9.34 -6.98
CA SER A 36 -12.70 -10.25 -5.82
C SER A 36 -13.38 -9.51 -4.63
N PRO A 37 -14.44 -10.07 -4.02
CA PRO A 37 -15.15 -9.46 -2.90
C PRO A 37 -14.48 -9.75 -1.54
N ASN A 38 -13.18 -9.52 -1.44
CA ASN A 38 -12.45 -9.56 -0.19
C ASN A 38 -11.72 -8.22 -0.04
N THR A 39 -11.90 -7.54 1.10
CA THR A 39 -11.09 -6.39 1.52
C THR A 39 -9.63 -6.67 1.19
N GLU A 40 -9.05 -5.94 0.25
CA GLU A 40 -7.70 -6.21 -0.23
C GLU A 40 -6.71 -6.01 0.93
N ASP A 41 -5.97 -7.06 1.30
CA ASP A 41 -4.94 -6.98 2.34
C ASP A 41 -3.82 -5.99 1.95
N LEU A 42 -3.68 -5.66 0.65
CA LEU A 42 -2.73 -4.64 0.17
C LEU A 42 -3.38 -3.66 -0.78
N ILE A 43 -3.05 -2.39 -0.63
CA ILE A 43 -3.43 -1.34 -1.58
C ILE A 43 -2.18 -0.58 -2.00
N ALA A 44 -1.87 -0.58 -3.30
CA ALA A 44 -0.70 0.11 -3.85
C ALA A 44 -1.11 1.32 -4.71
N TYR A 45 -0.48 2.47 -4.47
CA TYR A 45 -0.80 3.72 -5.16
C TYR A 45 0.39 4.70 -5.16
N GLN A 46 0.25 5.80 -5.90
CA GLN A 46 1.25 6.87 -5.94
C GLN A 46 0.82 8.05 -5.05
N LEU A 47 1.75 8.57 -4.26
CA LEU A 47 1.60 9.77 -3.45
C LEU A 47 1.68 11.05 -4.31
N PRO A 48 1.20 12.20 -3.80
CA PRO A 48 1.28 13.48 -4.52
C PRO A 48 2.71 13.92 -4.86
N ASP A 49 3.71 13.45 -4.11
CA ASP A 49 5.13 13.71 -4.35
C ASP A 49 5.76 12.79 -5.42
N GLY A 50 4.95 11.90 -6.02
CA GLY A 50 5.36 10.94 -7.04
C GLY A 50 5.93 9.63 -6.50
N ARG A 51 6.18 9.53 -5.20
CA ARG A 51 6.65 8.28 -4.57
C ARG A 51 5.52 7.28 -4.50
N ARG A 52 5.85 6.00 -4.63
CA ARG A 52 4.87 4.93 -4.50
C ARG A 52 4.69 4.50 -3.05
N ARG A 53 3.48 4.09 -2.69
CA ARG A 53 3.09 3.66 -1.35
C ARG A 53 2.23 2.40 -1.38
N ILE A 54 2.56 1.44 -0.52
CA ILE A 54 1.75 0.24 -0.28
C ILE A 54 1.20 0.32 1.13
N ASP A 55 -0.12 0.26 1.27
CA ASP A 55 -0.81 0.11 2.54
C ASP A 55 -1.07 -1.38 2.81
N PHE A 56 -0.80 -1.81 4.04
CA PHE A 56 -0.96 -3.17 4.52
C PHE A 56 -2.15 -3.23 5.48
N TYR A 57 -3.15 -4.04 5.14
CA TYR A 57 -4.36 -4.25 5.91
C TYR A 57 -4.41 -5.67 6.47
N ASP A 58 -4.96 -5.81 7.67
CA ASP A 58 -5.36 -7.09 8.25
C ASP A 58 -6.82 -6.97 8.69
N ASN A 59 -7.70 -7.82 8.14
CA ASN A 59 -9.14 -7.80 8.41
C ASN A 59 -9.78 -6.40 8.24
N GLY A 60 -9.30 -5.62 7.26
CA GLY A 60 -9.80 -4.27 6.96
C GLY A 60 -9.27 -3.16 7.87
N ALA A 61 -8.44 -3.47 8.88
CA ALA A 61 -7.71 -2.48 9.65
C ALA A 61 -6.34 -2.22 9.00
N LEU A 62 -5.97 -0.94 8.85
CA LEU A 62 -4.61 -0.58 8.42
C LEU A 62 -3.65 -0.98 9.54
N GLU A 63 -2.66 -1.81 9.23
CA GLU A 63 -1.62 -2.25 10.18
C GLU A 63 -0.30 -1.48 9.97
N GLY A 64 -0.10 -0.93 8.76
CA GLY A 64 0.96 0.00 8.45
C GLY A 64 1.18 0.13 6.94
N TYR A 65 2.29 0.71 6.54
CA TYR A 65 2.53 1.06 5.14
C TYR A 65 4.02 1.11 4.80
N ALA A 66 4.34 0.97 3.51
CA ALA A 66 5.67 1.16 2.98
C ALA A 66 5.68 2.34 2.00
N ILE A 67 6.68 3.21 2.11
CA ILE A 67 6.89 4.33 1.18
C ILE A 67 8.20 4.11 0.43
N GLU A 68 8.16 4.34 -0.88
CA GLU A 68 9.32 4.30 -1.75
C GLU A 68 10.45 5.21 -1.27
N THR A 69 11.67 4.70 -1.40
CA THR A 69 12.93 5.42 -1.20
C THR A 69 13.88 5.11 -2.36
N ASP A 70 15.02 5.79 -2.40
CA ASP A 70 16.06 5.53 -3.41
C ASP A 70 16.62 4.11 -3.31
N ASP A 71 16.61 3.52 -2.10
CA ASP A 71 17.11 2.18 -1.83
C ASP A 71 16.03 1.10 -1.92
N GLY A 72 14.76 1.45 -2.15
CA GLY A 72 13.64 0.51 -2.12
C GLY A 72 12.42 1.09 -1.47
N ALA A 73 12.20 0.73 -0.21
CA ALA A 73 11.12 1.27 0.59
C ALA A 73 11.44 1.21 2.08
N THR A 74 10.91 2.19 2.80
CA THR A 74 10.90 2.22 4.26
C THR A 74 9.50 1.85 4.76
N PHE A 75 9.44 1.05 5.81
CA PHE A 75 8.20 0.56 6.42
C PHE A 75 7.87 1.39 7.66
N TYR A 76 6.59 1.68 7.85
CA TYR A 76 6.08 2.51 8.93
C TYR A 76 4.85 1.88 9.55
N ASP A 77 4.75 1.94 10.88
CA ASP A 77 3.51 1.60 11.57
C ASP A 77 2.42 2.66 11.36
N ILE A 78 1.23 2.40 11.91
CA ILE A 78 0.07 3.28 11.84
C ILE A 78 0.32 4.67 12.45
N ASP A 79 1.25 4.76 13.40
CA ASP A 79 1.61 6.00 14.09
C ASP A 79 2.67 6.79 13.31
N GLY A 80 3.19 6.22 12.21
CA GLY A 80 4.22 6.80 11.36
C GLY A 80 5.64 6.58 11.88
N SER A 81 5.83 5.67 12.82
CA SER A 81 7.16 5.28 13.29
C SER A 81 7.76 4.28 12.31
N GLU A 82 9.03 4.48 11.93
CA GLU A 82 9.74 3.56 11.08
C GLU A 82 9.93 2.19 11.77
N VAL A 83 9.69 1.12 11.02
CA VAL A 83 9.79 -0.26 11.49
C VAL A 83 10.84 -1.01 10.67
N SER A 84 11.90 -1.47 11.33
CA SER A 84 12.80 -2.46 10.72
C SER A 84 12.08 -3.81 10.65
N LEU A 85 11.91 -4.33 9.44
CA LEU A 85 11.32 -5.65 9.17
C LEU A 85 12.34 -6.64 8.58
N ALA A 86 13.62 -6.24 8.52
CA ALA A 86 14.70 -7.03 7.91
C ALA A 86 15.40 -7.97 8.90
N ASP A 87 15.26 -7.73 10.21
CA ASP A 87 15.95 -8.48 11.25
C ASP A 87 15.07 -9.64 11.76
N ASP A 88 15.44 -10.87 11.40
CA ASP A 88 14.70 -12.10 11.75
C ASP A 88 14.95 -12.62 13.19
N ASP A 89 15.83 -11.97 13.97
CA ASP A 89 16.43 -12.59 15.17
C ASP A 89 15.87 -12.09 16.52
N ASP A 90 14.85 -11.24 16.52
CA ASP A 90 14.32 -10.69 17.77
C ASP A 90 13.05 -11.40 18.23
N SER A 91 13.05 -11.85 19.49
CA SER A 91 11.88 -12.45 20.15
C SER A 91 10.66 -11.52 20.20
N ASP A 92 10.86 -10.21 19.99
CA ASP A 92 9.81 -9.21 19.77
C ASP A 92 9.18 -9.27 18.37
N LEU A 93 9.93 -9.74 17.36
CA LEU A 93 9.43 -9.95 16.01
C LEU A 93 8.36 -11.05 16.02
N ALA A 94 8.46 -12.09 16.84
CA ALA A 94 7.44 -13.15 16.90
C ALA A 94 6.04 -12.63 17.28
N ARG A 95 5.96 -11.59 18.12
CA ARG A 95 4.68 -10.95 18.50
C ARG A 95 4.20 -9.92 17.47
N ARG A 96 5.13 -9.29 16.74
CA ARG A 96 4.85 -8.37 15.62
C ARG A 96 4.60 -9.11 14.30
N GLN A 97 5.08 -10.35 14.17
CA GLN A 97 5.02 -11.19 12.97
C GLN A 97 3.60 -11.55 12.62
N SER A 98 2.66 -11.62 13.56
CA SER A 98 1.24 -11.84 13.20
C SER A 98 0.67 -10.66 12.42
N LYS A 99 0.90 -9.43 12.91
CA LYS A 99 0.43 -8.17 12.32
C LYS A 99 1.16 -7.82 11.02
N TRP A 100 2.46 -8.08 10.99
CA TRP A 100 3.34 -7.68 9.90
C TRP A 100 3.75 -8.82 8.97
N ARG A 101 3.15 -10.02 9.12
CA ARG A 101 3.44 -11.19 8.27
C ARG A 101 3.44 -10.84 6.79
N LEU A 102 2.51 -9.96 6.44
CA LEU A 102 2.29 -9.39 5.13
C LEU A 102 3.53 -8.67 4.60
N ALA A 103 3.94 -7.61 5.30
CA ALA A 103 5.03 -6.74 4.91
C ALA A 103 6.40 -7.40 5.02
N ILE A 104 6.59 -8.35 5.94
CA ILE A 104 7.88 -9.04 6.14
C ILE A 104 8.34 -9.73 4.85
N LYS A 105 7.43 -10.34 4.07
CA LYS A 105 7.80 -10.96 2.79
C LYS A 105 8.39 -9.93 1.82
N PHE A 106 7.76 -8.76 1.71
CA PHE A 106 8.24 -7.67 0.88
C PHE A 106 9.56 -7.08 1.40
N ALA A 107 9.65 -6.86 2.72
CA ALA A 107 10.82 -6.32 3.37
C ALA A 107 12.07 -7.18 3.10
N LYS A 108 11.96 -8.52 3.16
CA LYS A 108 13.09 -9.41 2.85
C LYS A 108 13.58 -9.28 1.41
N LEU A 109 12.67 -9.17 0.45
CA LEU A 109 13.03 -8.98 -0.97
C LEU A 109 13.69 -7.61 -1.18
N ILE A 110 13.13 -6.57 -0.60
CA ILE A 110 13.63 -5.20 -0.74
C ILE A 110 14.96 -5.03 -0.01
N ALA A 111 15.14 -5.61 1.18
CA ALA A 111 16.42 -5.56 1.89
C ALA A 111 17.56 -6.19 1.07
N LYS A 112 17.26 -7.22 0.27
CA LYS A 112 18.26 -7.96 -0.51
C LYS A 112 18.54 -7.37 -1.89
N TRP A 113 17.53 -6.84 -2.59
CA TRP A 113 17.67 -6.32 -3.96
C TRP A 113 17.30 -4.85 -4.13
N GLY A 114 16.99 -4.18 -3.02
CA GLY A 114 16.71 -2.75 -2.93
C GLY A 114 15.61 -2.28 -3.88
N LYS A 115 15.87 -1.13 -4.49
CA LYS A 115 14.97 -0.44 -5.41
C LYS A 115 14.45 -1.30 -6.54
N ARG A 116 15.28 -2.20 -7.06
CA ARG A 116 14.87 -3.09 -8.15
C ARG A 116 13.78 -4.08 -7.73
N ALA A 117 13.83 -4.60 -6.49
CA ALA A 117 12.75 -5.43 -5.99
C ALA A 117 11.46 -4.63 -5.82
N TRP A 118 11.55 -3.41 -5.27
CA TRP A 118 10.39 -2.50 -5.17
C TRP A 118 9.76 -2.20 -6.53
N ASP A 119 10.58 -1.90 -7.53
CA ASP A 119 10.11 -1.65 -8.90
C ASP A 119 9.40 -2.86 -9.49
N TYR A 120 9.96 -4.06 -9.28
CA TYR A 120 9.36 -5.31 -9.72
C TYR A 120 8.02 -5.59 -9.04
N ILE A 121 7.94 -5.42 -7.71
CA ILE A 121 6.70 -5.56 -6.92
C ILE A 121 5.58 -4.70 -7.52
N TYR A 122 5.88 -3.45 -7.85
CA TYR A 122 4.91 -2.55 -8.45
C TYR A 122 4.57 -2.88 -9.90
N CYS A 123 5.55 -3.28 -10.69
CA CYS A 123 5.32 -3.66 -12.08
C CYS A 123 4.35 -4.85 -12.17
N VAL A 124 4.57 -5.84 -11.31
CA VAL A 124 3.79 -7.08 -11.25
C VAL A 124 2.45 -6.90 -10.52
N GLY A 125 2.34 -5.86 -9.71
CA GLY A 125 1.18 -5.58 -8.86
C GLY A 125 1.35 -6.15 -7.46
N ALA A 126 1.27 -5.28 -6.44
CA ALA A 126 1.52 -5.64 -5.05
C ALA A 126 0.60 -6.79 -4.56
N SER A 127 -0.67 -6.79 -4.95
CA SER A 127 -1.63 -7.83 -4.56
C SER A 127 -1.29 -9.21 -5.16
N SER A 128 -0.83 -9.24 -6.42
CA SER A 128 -0.39 -10.49 -7.05
C SER A 128 0.92 -10.99 -6.45
N MET A 129 1.85 -10.06 -6.21
CA MET A 129 3.10 -10.35 -5.52
C MET A 129 2.86 -10.90 -4.12
N TRP A 130 1.87 -10.39 -3.40
CA TRP A 130 1.49 -10.91 -2.08
C TRP A 130 0.98 -12.34 -2.15
N ARG A 131 -0.01 -12.60 -3.02
CA ARG A 131 -0.61 -13.92 -3.18
C ARG A 131 0.43 -15.00 -3.47
N CYS A 132 1.45 -14.64 -4.25
CA CYS A 132 2.56 -15.50 -4.66
C CYS A 132 3.83 -15.28 -3.83
N GLY A 133 3.74 -14.55 -2.72
CA GLY A 133 4.89 -14.06 -1.98
C GLY A 133 5.77 -15.16 -1.40
N ASP A 134 5.17 -16.30 -1.05
CA ASP A 134 5.93 -17.45 -0.50
C ASP A 134 6.87 -18.06 -1.54
N ASP A 135 6.45 -18.15 -2.80
CA ASP A 135 7.30 -18.64 -3.90
C ASP A 135 8.50 -17.71 -4.09
N TYR A 136 8.25 -16.40 -4.11
CA TYR A 136 9.32 -15.40 -4.23
C TYR A 136 10.27 -15.40 -3.03
N VAL A 137 9.77 -15.52 -1.80
CA VAL A 137 10.60 -15.60 -0.60
C VAL A 137 11.43 -16.89 -0.60
N ASN A 138 10.87 -18.01 -1.06
CA ASN A 138 11.59 -19.27 -1.20
C ASN A 138 12.73 -19.15 -2.22
N CYS A 139 12.46 -18.66 -3.43
CA CYS A 139 13.49 -18.33 -4.42
C CYS A 139 14.56 -17.41 -3.82
N ALA A 140 14.12 -16.40 -3.06
CA ALA A 140 15.01 -15.43 -2.48
C ALA A 140 15.96 -16.01 -1.43
N SER A 141 15.47 -16.98 -0.65
CA SER A 141 16.29 -17.74 0.30
C SER A 141 17.41 -18.51 -0.40
N GLN A 142 17.20 -18.93 -1.65
CA GLN A 142 18.18 -19.60 -2.51
C GLN A 142 19.08 -18.63 -3.30
N GLY A 143 18.89 -17.32 -3.12
CA GLY A 143 19.66 -16.29 -3.83
C GLY A 143 19.10 -15.90 -5.19
N THR A 144 17.97 -16.48 -5.60
CA THR A 144 17.32 -16.14 -6.87
C THR A 144 16.50 -14.86 -6.72
N PRO A 145 16.74 -13.83 -7.54
CA PRO A 145 15.98 -12.59 -7.47
C PRO A 145 14.55 -12.77 -7.98
N PRO A 146 13.62 -11.86 -7.62
CA PRO A 146 12.21 -11.96 -8.01
C PRO A 146 11.98 -12.12 -9.52
N TRP A 147 12.64 -11.32 -10.35
CA TRP A 147 12.54 -11.36 -11.82
C TRP A 147 13.15 -12.62 -12.46
N SER A 148 13.70 -13.53 -11.68
CA SER A 148 14.23 -14.82 -12.15
C SER A 148 13.64 -16.01 -11.38
N CYS A 149 12.71 -15.77 -10.46
CA CYS A 149 12.01 -16.81 -9.71
C CYS A 149 10.91 -17.43 -10.57
N ILE A 150 11.16 -18.62 -11.13
CA ILE A 150 10.24 -19.27 -12.06
C ILE A 150 8.92 -19.60 -11.36
N GLU A 151 8.96 -20.11 -10.13
CA GLU A 151 7.78 -20.46 -9.34
C GLU A 151 6.89 -19.22 -9.12
N GLY A 152 7.49 -18.12 -8.67
CA GLY A 152 6.78 -16.85 -8.46
C GLY A 152 6.21 -16.28 -9.76
N ILE A 153 7.01 -16.30 -10.85
CA ILE A 153 6.56 -15.84 -12.17
C ILE A 153 5.38 -16.68 -12.69
N ILE A 154 5.39 -17.99 -12.49
CA ILE A 154 4.28 -18.88 -12.86
C ILE A 154 3.04 -18.55 -12.02
N CYS A 155 3.20 -18.34 -10.70
CA CYS A 155 2.08 -18.04 -9.81
C CYS A 155 1.41 -16.71 -10.15
N VAL A 156 2.19 -15.67 -10.45
CA VAL A 156 1.65 -14.36 -10.84
C VAL A 156 1.16 -14.35 -12.29
N GLY A 157 1.75 -15.17 -13.15
CA GLY A 157 1.29 -15.40 -14.51
C GLY A 157 1.50 -14.20 -15.43
N VAL A 158 0.43 -13.75 -16.10
CA VAL A 158 0.52 -12.73 -17.17
C VAL A 158 1.10 -11.39 -16.70
N ALA A 159 0.90 -11.02 -15.44
CA ALA A 159 1.42 -9.78 -14.89
C ALA A 159 2.96 -9.75 -14.84
N ALA A 160 3.62 -10.90 -14.78
CA ALA A 160 5.08 -10.97 -14.77
C ALA A 160 5.73 -10.89 -16.16
N ARG A 161 5.00 -10.97 -17.29
CA ARG A 161 5.61 -11.06 -18.63
C ARG A 161 6.31 -9.79 -19.12
N LYS A 162 5.99 -8.64 -18.52
CA LYS A 162 6.50 -7.32 -18.93
C LYS A 162 7.33 -6.66 -17.82
N CYS A 163 7.65 -7.44 -16.81
CA CYS A 163 8.46 -7.15 -15.64
C CYS A 163 9.60 -8.19 -15.60
#